data_AF-A0A485CQ16-F1
#
_entry.id   AF-A0A485CQ16-F1
#
_cell.length_a   1.000
_cell.length_b   1.000
_cell.length_c   1.000
_cell.angle_alpha   90.00
_cell.angle_beta   90.00
_cell.angle_gamma   90.00
#
_symmetry.space_group_name_H-M   'P 1'
#
loop_
_entity.id
_entity.type
_entity.pdbx_description
1 polymer ?
#
loop_
_entity_poly.entity_id
_entity_poly.type
_entity_poly.pdbx_seq_one_letter_code
_entity_poly.pdbx_strand_id
1 'polypeptide(L)'
;MGGKGAVSLMEIPTTGETLDNIVCFWQPEKPMKAGDTMDFSYRLYWSAMPPIRSPLARVLATRTGMGSFPEGWAPGEHYPEKWSRRFAIGLRWRRPESGRTEGHRAGYHALQR
;
A
#
# COMPACT_ATOMS: atom_id res chain seq x y z
N MET A 1 20.26 -8.76 -8.01
CA MET A 1 18.80 -8.90 -8.25
C MET A 1 18.41 -7.94 -9.37
N GLY A 2 17.70 -8.39 -10.41
CA GLY A 2 17.36 -7.51 -11.54
C GLY A 2 17.05 -8.20 -12.86
N GLY A 3 16.97 -9.53 -12.90
CA GLY A 3 16.43 -10.24 -14.07
C GLY A 3 14.91 -10.13 -14.15
N LYS A 4 14.33 -10.65 -15.24
CA LYS A 4 12.87 -10.74 -15.39
C LYS A 4 12.24 -11.54 -14.24
N GLY A 5 11.17 -11.00 -13.69
CA GLY A 5 10.47 -11.56 -12.54
C GLY A 5 9.51 -10.54 -11.95
N ALA A 6 9.01 -10.83 -10.75
CA ALA A 6 8.10 -9.96 -10.03
C ALA A 6 8.47 -9.88 -8.54
N VAL A 7 8.05 -8.81 -7.87
CA VAL A 7 8.01 -8.77 -6.41
C VAL A 7 6.66 -9.32 -5.99
N SER A 8 6.67 -10.36 -5.18
CA SER A 8 5.48 -11.05 -4.69
C SER A 8 5.26 -10.69 -3.23
N LEU A 9 4.01 -10.32 -2.90
CA LEU A 9 3.54 -10.07 -1.54
C LEU A 9 2.55 -11.18 -1.17
N MET A 10 2.83 -11.89 -0.08
CA MET A 10 1.95 -12.90 0.49
C MET A 10 1.41 -12.42 1.83
N GLU A 11 0.08 -12.42 1.95
CA GLU A 11 -0.65 -12.10 3.16
C GLU A 11 -1.28 -13.39 3.70
N ILE A 12 -0.93 -13.78 4.91
CA ILE A 12 -1.49 -14.96 5.59
C ILE A 12 -2.53 -14.48 6.60
N PRO A 13 -3.78 -14.97 6.55
CA PRO A 13 -4.78 -14.59 7.55
C PRO A 13 -4.31 -14.95 8.96
N THR A 14 -4.32 -13.97 9.87
CA THR A 14 -4.00 -14.16 11.29
C THR A 14 -5.02 -13.43 12.16
N THR A 15 -5.25 -13.94 13.36
CA THR A 15 -6.09 -13.33 14.40
C THR A 15 -5.27 -12.65 15.50
N GLY A 16 -3.94 -12.77 15.48
CA GLY A 16 -3.04 -12.22 16.50
C GLY A 16 -1.80 -11.56 15.89
N GLU A 17 -1.25 -10.58 16.62
CA GLU A 17 -0.08 -9.78 16.20
C GLU A 17 1.25 -10.51 16.37
N THR A 18 1.32 -11.54 17.23
CA THR A 18 2.57 -12.24 17.53
C THR A 18 3.06 -13.15 16.41
N LEU A 19 2.25 -13.37 15.37
CA LEU A 19 2.58 -14.20 14.22
C LEU A 19 2.92 -13.32 13.03
N ASP A 20 4.12 -13.51 12.47
CA ASP A 20 4.48 -12.89 11.19
C ASP A 20 3.51 -13.37 10.11
N ASN A 21 2.82 -12.42 9.48
CA ASN A 21 1.74 -12.71 8.53
C ASN A 21 1.96 -12.07 7.15
N ILE A 22 3.09 -11.40 6.96
CA ILE A 22 3.46 -10.71 5.72
C ILE A 22 4.82 -11.21 5.24
N VAL A 23 4.87 -11.69 3.99
CA VAL A 23 6.12 -12.09 3.33
C VAL A 23 6.25 -11.37 2.00
N CYS A 24 7.41 -10.78 1.74
CA CYS A 24 7.72 -10.10 0.48
C CYS A 24 9.04 -10.62 -0.09
N PHE A 25 9.03 -11.07 -1.33
CA PHE A 25 10.20 -11.66 -1.98
C PHE A 25 10.20 -11.39 -3.49
N TRP A 26 11.38 -11.48 -4.10
CA TRP A 26 11.49 -11.46 -5.56
C TRP A 26 11.35 -12.88 -6.11
N GLN A 27 10.50 -13.04 -7.12
CA GLN A 27 10.24 -14.29 -7.80
C GLN A 27 10.73 -14.19 -9.26
N PRO A 28 11.63 -15.09 -9.71
CA PRO A 28 12.06 -15.11 -11.12
C PRO A 28 10.90 -15.49 -12.03
N GLU A 29 10.88 -14.95 -13.27
CA GLU A 29 9.88 -15.30 -14.29
C GLU A 29 9.93 -16.79 -14.64
N LYS A 30 11.14 -17.36 -14.69
CA LYS A 30 11.35 -18.78 -14.96
C LYS A 30 11.45 -19.55 -13.64
N PRO A 31 10.65 -20.62 -13.45
CA PRO A 31 10.79 -21.50 -12.30
C PRO A 31 12.21 -22.09 -12.21
N MET A 32 12.75 -22.14 -11.00
CA MET A 32 14.01 -22.84 -10.74
C MET A 32 13.78 -24.35 -10.72
N LYS A 33 14.70 -25.09 -11.33
CA LYS A 33 14.73 -26.56 -11.31
C LYS A 33 15.80 -27.05 -10.35
N ALA A 34 15.68 -28.31 -9.92
CA ALA A 34 16.72 -28.95 -9.15
C ALA A 34 18.04 -28.96 -9.94
N GLY A 35 19.12 -28.52 -9.28
CA GLY A 35 20.45 -28.38 -9.90
C GLY A 35 20.75 -26.99 -10.48
N ASP A 36 19.77 -26.10 -10.58
CA ASP A 36 20.01 -24.72 -11.02
C ASP A 36 20.82 -23.96 -9.96
N THR A 37 21.78 -23.14 -10.41
CA THR A 37 22.52 -22.20 -9.55
C THR A 37 22.10 -20.77 -9.89
N MET A 38 21.82 -19.97 -8.85
CA MET A 38 21.52 -18.55 -9.01
C MET A 38 22.33 -17.73 -8.01
N ASP A 39 23.00 -16.70 -8.53
CA ASP A 39 23.77 -15.77 -7.72
C ASP A 39 22.94 -14.53 -7.36
N PHE A 40 22.76 -14.31 -6.06
CA PHE A 40 22.04 -13.15 -5.54
C PHE A 40 22.98 -12.26 -4.73
N SER A 41 23.07 -10.99 -5.12
CA SER A 41 23.67 -9.93 -4.31
C SER A 41 22.63 -8.85 -4.06
N TYR A 42 22.52 -8.42 -2.80
CA TYR A 42 21.57 -7.40 -2.36
C TYR A 42 22.12 -6.61 -1.17
N ARG A 43 21.52 -5.44 -0.91
CA ARG A 43 21.73 -4.65 0.30
C ARG A 43 20.41 -4.57 1.06
N LEU A 44 20.45 -4.84 2.36
CA LEU A 44 19.29 -4.74 3.24
C LEU A 44 19.45 -3.53 4.15
N TYR A 45 18.40 -2.71 4.22
CA TYR A 45 18.38 -1.49 5.02
C TYR A 45 17.29 -1.60 6.08
N TRP A 46 17.70 -1.54 7.35
CA TRP A 46 16.78 -1.45 8.50
C TRP A 46 16.62 0.02 8.87
N SER A 47 15.56 0.65 8.40
CA SER A 47 15.32 2.08 8.65
C SER A 47 13.83 2.38 8.66
N ALA A 48 13.44 3.41 9.42
CA ALA A 48 12.07 3.92 9.41
C ALA A 48 11.63 4.44 8.02
N MET A 49 12.59 4.79 7.16
CA MET A 49 12.31 5.28 5.81
C MET A 49 13.18 4.56 4.77
N PRO A 50 12.63 4.22 3.59
CA PRO A 50 13.41 3.57 2.55
C PRO A 50 14.55 4.50 2.09
N PRO A 51 15.74 3.94 1.77
CA PRO A 51 16.92 4.72 1.38
C PRO A 51 16.73 5.44 0.04
N ILE A 52 15.86 4.90 -0.82
CA ILE A 52 15.51 5.48 -2.12
C ILE A 52 14.16 6.17 -1.99
N ARG A 53 14.08 7.43 -2.46
CA ARG A 53 12.85 8.22 -2.46
C ARG A 53 12.46 8.54 -3.90
N SER A 54 11.17 8.34 -4.20
CA SER A 54 10.58 8.78 -5.46
C SER A 54 10.40 10.31 -5.46
N PRO A 55 10.57 10.99 -6.61
CA PRO A 55 10.19 12.40 -6.75
C PRO A 55 8.66 12.61 -6.71
N LEU A 56 7.86 11.55 -6.83
CA LEU A 56 6.40 11.59 -6.79
C LEU A 56 5.85 11.72 -5.35
N ALA A 57 4.56 12.03 -5.25
CA ALA A 57 3.83 12.01 -3.99
C ALA A 57 3.85 10.60 -3.37
N ARG A 58 3.94 10.53 -2.04
CA ARG A 58 3.83 9.29 -1.26
C ARG A 58 2.47 9.22 -0.58
N VAL A 59 1.89 8.03 -0.56
CA VAL A 59 0.76 7.72 0.32
C VAL A 59 1.28 7.70 1.77
N LEU A 60 0.66 8.50 2.62
CA LEU A 60 0.93 8.57 4.06
C LEU A 60 -0.01 7.69 4.86
N ALA A 61 -1.27 7.62 4.43
CA ALA A 61 -2.29 6.86 5.10
C ALA A 61 -3.39 6.49 4.11
N THR A 62 -3.89 5.27 4.24
CA THR A 62 -5.08 4.79 3.57
C THR A 62 -6.12 4.52 4.64
N ARG A 63 -7.29 5.15 4.53
CA ARG A 63 -8.44 4.89 5.41
C ARG A 63 -9.58 4.35 4.58
N THR A 64 -10.32 3.41 5.15
CA THR A 64 -11.50 2.84 4.51
C THR A 64 -12.72 3.01 5.40
N GLY A 65 -13.90 3.12 4.80
CA GLY A 65 -15.15 3.25 5.52
C GLY A 65 -16.33 2.90 4.63
N MET A 66 -17.51 2.81 5.25
CA MET A 66 -18.74 2.61 4.51
C MET A 66 -19.05 3.87 3.68
N GLY A 67 -19.47 3.66 2.43
CA GLY A 67 -19.85 4.71 1.51
C GLY A 67 -21.36 4.82 1.33
N SER A 68 -21.79 5.77 0.51
CA SER A 68 -23.20 6.00 0.17
C SER A 68 -24.13 6.40 1.32
N PHE A 69 -23.61 6.86 2.46
CA PHE A 69 -24.42 7.47 3.51
C PHE A 69 -24.60 8.97 3.19
N PRO A 70 -25.85 9.46 3.05
CA PRO A 70 -26.18 10.88 3.10
C PRO A 70 -25.70 11.51 4.41
N GLU A 71 -25.48 12.82 4.39
CA GLU A 71 -25.14 13.56 5.60
C GLU A 71 -26.28 13.43 6.63
N GLY A 72 -25.93 13.10 7.87
CA GLY A 72 -26.89 12.88 8.97
C GLY A 72 -27.38 11.45 9.16
N TRP A 73 -27.02 10.48 8.30
CA TRP A 73 -27.38 9.07 8.55
C TRP A 73 -26.48 8.42 9.61
N ALA A 74 -27.06 7.98 10.72
CA ALA A 74 -26.42 7.13 11.70
C ALA A 74 -26.47 5.64 11.29
N PRO A 75 -25.40 4.85 11.49
CA PRO A 75 -25.44 3.41 11.26
C PRO A 75 -26.55 2.75 12.10
N GLY A 76 -27.45 2.00 11.45
CA GLY A 76 -28.53 1.26 12.11
C GLY A 76 -29.93 1.89 11.96
N GLU A 77 -30.03 3.20 11.72
CA GLU A 77 -31.32 3.85 11.42
C GLU A 77 -31.67 3.77 9.94
N HIS A 78 -30.66 3.83 9.08
CA HIS A 78 -30.83 3.86 7.64
C HIS A 78 -29.74 3.04 6.93
N TYR A 79 -30.14 2.27 5.92
CA TYR A 79 -29.24 1.44 5.11
C TYR A 79 -29.28 1.89 3.65
N PRO A 80 -28.13 2.03 2.97
CA PRO A 80 -28.12 2.46 1.58
C PRO A 80 -28.69 1.35 0.69
N GLU A 81 -29.44 1.72 -0.34
CA GLU A 81 -29.92 0.77 -1.37
C GLU A 81 -28.76 0.06 -2.07
N LYS A 82 -27.66 0.80 -2.27
CA LYS A 82 -26.42 0.29 -2.85
C LYS A 82 -25.24 0.48 -1.90
N TRP A 83 -24.73 -0.64 -1.40
CA TRP A 83 -23.52 -0.67 -0.59
C TRP A 83 -22.31 -0.21 -1.40
N SER A 84 -21.51 0.69 -0.81
CA SER A 84 -20.22 1.09 -1.37
C SER A 84 -19.16 1.18 -0.29
N ARG A 85 -17.88 1.16 -0.70
CA ARG A 85 -16.74 1.41 0.19
C ARG A 85 -16.04 2.69 -0.26
N ARG A 86 -15.82 3.60 0.69
CA ARG A 86 -15.04 4.82 0.46
C ARG A 86 -13.61 4.59 0.90
N PHE A 87 -12.68 5.14 0.13
CA PHE A 87 -11.26 5.17 0.44
C PHE A 87 -10.80 6.63 0.52
N ALA A 88 -10.15 6.99 1.61
CA ALA A 88 -9.50 8.29 1.78
C ALA A 88 -7.99 8.09 1.77
N ILE A 89 -7.33 8.69 0.78
CA ILE A 89 -5.88 8.53 0.53
C ILE A 89 -5.18 9.84 0.87
N GLY A 90 -4.38 9.84 1.94
CA GLY A 90 -3.54 10.98 2.30
C GLY A 90 -2.24 10.97 1.52
N LEU A 91 -1.96 12.03 0.77
CA LEU A 91 -0.74 12.16 -0.04
C LEU A 91 0.18 13.25 0.52
N ARG A 92 1.48 13.02 0.43
CA ARG A 92 2.53 14.01 0.71
C ARG A 92 3.52 14.10 -0.44
N TRP A 93 3.84 15.31 -0.87
CA TRP A 93 4.87 15.59 -1.87
C TRP A 93 5.71 16.81 -1.45
N ARG A 94 6.87 17.00 -2.09
CA ARG A 94 7.69 18.20 -1.93
C ARG A 94 7.43 19.16 -3.08
N ARG A 95 7.32 20.46 -2.79
CA ARG A 95 7.32 21.50 -3.83
C ARG A 95 8.78 21.77 -4.26
N PRO A 96 9.07 21.89 -5.56
CA PRO A 96 10.43 22.11 -6.02
C PRO A 96 11.04 23.47 -5.63
N GLU A 97 10.25 24.51 -5.32
CA GLU A 97 10.76 25.90 -5.45
C GLU A 97 10.48 26.88 -4.29
N SER A 98 10.33 26.49 -3.01
CA SER A 98 9.95 27.52 -2.01
C SER A 98 10.46 27.43 -0.58
N GLY A 99 11.42 26.57 -0.23
CA GLY A 99 11.92 26.49 1.15
C GLY A 99 10.85 26.21 2.23
N ARG A 100 9.58 26.00 1.84
CA ARG A 100 8.46 25.66 2.68
C ARG A 100 8.28 24.15 2.68
N THR A 101 8.22 23.60 3.88
CA THR A 101 8.05 22.18 4.16
C THR A 101 6.62 21.73 3.89
N GLU A 102 6.51 20.75 3.00
CA GLU A 102 5.46 19.72 2.88
C GLU A 102 4.01 20.20 2.61
N GLY A 103 3.42 19.69 1.52
CA GLY A 103 1.99 19.78 1.26
C GLY A 103 1.29 18.48 1.60
N HIS A 104 0.15 18.55 2.31
CA HIS A 104 -0.74 17.42 2.58
C HIS A 104 -2.06 17.62 1.84
N ARG A 105 -2.53 16.62 1.09
CA ARG A 105 -3.87 16.62 0.50
C ARG A 105 -4.51 15.25 0.70
N ALA A 106 -5.73 15.24 1.23
CA ALA A 106 -6.58 14.05 1.22
C ALA A 106 -7.33 14.01 -0.12
N GLY A 107 -7.18 12.90 -0.86
CA GLY A 107 -8.04 12.57 -1.99
C GLY A 107 -9.15 11.62 -1.53
N TYR A 108 -10.39 11.91 -1.92
CA TYR A 108 -11.55 11.06 -1.65
C TYR A 108 -11.97 10.39 -2.95
N HIS A 109 -11.91 9.05 -2.99
CA HIS A 109 -12.46 8.28 -4.10
C HIS A 109 -13.42 7.23 -3.56
N ALA A 110 -14.67 7.28 -4.02
CA ALA A 110 -15.66 6.25 -3.77
C ALA A 110 -15.53 5.18 -4.85
N LEU A 111 -15.30 3.94 -4.44
CA LEU A 111 -15.38 2.78 -5.34
C LEU A 111 -16.76 2.15 -5.15
N GLN A 112 -17.59 2.24 -6.19
CA GLN A 112 -18.85 1.51 -6.27
C GLN A 112 -18.54 0.13 -6.86
N ARG A 113 -18.94 -0.94 -6.17
CA ARG A 113 -19.04 -2.26 -6.79
C ARG A 113 -20.37 -2.40 -7.53
#